data_AF-A0A7L3HNG9-F1
#
_entry.id   AF-A0A7L3HNG9-F1
#
_cell.length_a   1.000
_cell.length_b   1.000
_cell.length_c   1.000
_cell.angle_alpha   90.00
_cell.angle_beta   90.00
_cell.angle_gamma   90.00
#
_symmetry.space_group_name_H-M   'P 1'
#
loop_
_entity.id
_entity.type
_entity.pdbx_description
1 polymer ?
#
loop_
_entity_poly.entity_id
_entity_poly.type
_entity_poly.pdbx_seq_one_letter_code
_entity_poly.pdbx_strand_id
1 'polypeptide(L)'
;EKEEIDHPNNSFSPCSIHDRKCLQKQQAKRVNNGNKMRSSGSPHHRDDTRVMAQGSCQSELHRALERLAASQTRTHEDLYVIPIPNCDRNGNFHPKQ
;
A
#
# COMPACT_ATOMS: atom_id res chain seq x y z
N GLU A 1 -38.68 -4.36 3.80
CA GLU A 1 -37.46 -3.81 4.41
C GLU A 1 -36.25 -4.21 3.57
N LYS A 2 -35.47 -3.24 3.09
CA LYS A 2 -34.14 -3.50 2.50
C LYS A 2 -33.14 -3.20 3.61
N GLU A 3 -32.55 -4.25 4.13
CA GLU A 3 -31.49 -4.20 5.13
C GLU A 3 -30.26 -3.52 4.49
N GLU A 4 -30.07 -2.25 4.85
CA GLU A 4 -28.86 -1.50 4.52
C GLU A 4 -27.75 -2.07 5.40
N ILE A 5 -26.96 -2.96 4.81
CA ILE A 5 -25.71 -3.45 5.38
C ILE A 5 -24.79 -2.22 5.47
N ASP A 6 -24.83 -1.55 6.62
CA ASP A 6 -23.88 -0.52 7.03
C ASP A 6 -22.49 -1.13 6.98
N HIS A 7 -21.79 -0.87 5.88
CA HIS A 7 -20.41 -1.28 5.74
C HIS A 7 -19.64 -0.53 6.83
N PRO A 8 -18.91 -1.22 7.73
CA PRO A 8 -18.18 -0.52 8.77
C PRO A 8 -17.24 0.44 8.08
N ASN A 9 -17.45 1.73 8.36
CA ASN A 9 -16.67 2.82 7.80
C ASN A 9 -15.23 2.69 8.31
N ASN A 10 -14.46 1.83 7.65
CA ASN A 10 -13.06 1.55 7.93
C ASN A 10 -12.17 2.68 7.37
N SER A 11 -12.67 3.91 7.42
CA SER A 11 -11.88 5.10 7.20
C SER A 11 -10.97 5.23 8.42
N PHE A 12 -9.75 4.69 8.32
CA PHE A 12 -8.61 5.10 9.14
C PHE A 12 -8.39 6.60 8.94
N SER A 13 -9.20 7.38 9.64
CA SER A 13 -9.03 8.81 9.68
C SER A 13 -7.86 9.08 10.60
N PRO A 14 -6.81 9.79 10.16
CA PRO A 14 -5.66 10.10 11.01
C PRO A 14 -6.01 11.06 12.16
N CYS A 15 -7.25 11.53 12.23
CA CYS A 15 -7.79 12.39 13.27
C CYS A 15 -8.59 11.58 14.29
N SER A 16 -8.31 11.77 15.58
CA SER A 16 -9.17 11.28 16.66
C SER A 16 -10.55 11.93 16.62
N ILE A 17 -11.60 11.19 17.02
CA ILE A 17 -12.98 11.69 17.06
C ILE A 17 -13.18 12.91 17.98
N HIS A 18 -12.31 13.04 18.99
CA HIS A 18 -12.36 14.16 19.94
C HIS A 18 -11.68 15.42 19.39
N ASP A 19 -10.88 15.29 18.33
CA ASP A 19 -10.16 16.41 17.73
C ASP A 19 -11.00 17.06 16.62
N ARG A 20 -11.96 17.88 17.03
CA ARG A 20 -12.85 18.63 16.13
C ARG A 20 -12.10 19.50 15.12
N LYS A 21 -10.90 19.99 15.48
CA LYS A 21 -10.08 20.84 14.58
C LYS A 21 -9.46 20.00 13.47
N CYS A 22 -8.95 18.82 13.79
CA CYS A 22 -8.40 17.88 12.80
C CYS A 22 -9.49 17.40 11.83
N LEU A 23 -10.67 17.04 12.35
CA LEU A 23 -11.82 16.62 11.55
C LEU A 23 -12.29 17.72 10.58
N GLN A 24 -12.44 18.96 11.05
CA GLN A 24 -12.83 20.09 10.20
C GLN A 24 -11.80 20.38 9.11
N LYS A 25 -10.50 20.28 9.40
CA LYS A 25 -9.44 20.41 8.39
C LYS A 25 -9.49 19.30 7.35
N GLN A 26 -9.80 18.07 7.75
CA GLN A 26 -9.94 16.94 6.84
C GLN A 26 -11.16 17.13 5.92
N GLN A 27 -12.30 17.56 6.48
CA GLN A 27 -13.51 17.83 5.69
C GLN A 27 -13.22 18.91 4.64
N ALA A 28 -12.58 20.02 5.03
CA ALA A 28 -12.23 21.12 4.14
C ALA A 28 -11.24 20.70 3.05
N LYS A 29 -10.26 19.85 3.38
CA LYS A 29 -9.36 19.25 2.39
C LYS A 29 -10.10 18.39 1.38
N ARG A 30 -11.13 17.62 1.78
CA ARG A 30 -11.94 16.84 0.83
C ARG A 30 -12.70 17.75 -0.14
N VAL A 31 -13.28 18.86 0.32
CA VAL A 31 -13.99 19.81 -0.56
C VAL A 31 -13.03 20.54 -1.52
N ASN A 32 -11.79 20.79 -1.08
CA ASN A 32 -10.80 21.54 -1.87
C ASN A 32 -9.89 20.64 -2.76
N ASN A 33 -10.09 19.31 -2.78
CA ASN A 33 -9.20 18.40 -3.50
C ASN A 33 -9.48 18.29 -5.01
N GLY A 34 -10.35 19.13 -5.58
CA GLY A 34 -10.58 19.20 -7.02
C GLY A 34 -9.38 19.70 -7.85
N ASN A 35 -8.37 20.33 -7.24
CA ASN A 35 -7.37 21.10 -7.99
C ASN A 35 -5.89 20.93 -7.58
N LYS A 36 -5.48 19.84 -6.91
CA LYS A 36 -4.04 19.60 -6.63
C LYS A 36 -3.59 18.17 -6.92
N MET A 37 -3.44 17.88 -8.22
CA MET A 37 -2.53 16.84 -8.71
C MET A 37 -1.08 17.28 -8.41
N ARG A 38 -0.53 16.83 -7.28
CA ARG A 38 0.93 16.67 -7.05
C ARG A 38 1.19 16.11 -5.65
N SER A 39 1.12 14.78 -5.56
CA SER A 39 1.81 13.99 -4.54
C SER A 39 2.00 12.61 -5.14
N SER A 40 3.17 12.38 -5.73
CA SER A 40 3.65 11.05 -6.12
C SER A 40 3.97 10.26 -4.85
N GLY A 41 2.90 9.87 -4.19
CA GLY A 41 2.85 8.96 -3.06
C GLY A 41 1.46 8.37 -3.09
N SER A 42 1.26 7.37 -3.95
CA SER A 42 0.03 6.60 -3.99
C SER A 42 0.35 5.11 -4.09
N PRO A 43 -0.29 4.27 -3.27
CA PRO A 43 -0.13 2.83 -3.29
C PRO A 43 -0.81 2.29 -4.54
N HIS A 44 -0.01 1.90 -5.53
CA HIS A 44 -0.50 1.24 -6.74
C HIS A 44 -0.82 -0.23 -6.43
N HIS A 45 -2.00 -0.45 -5.87
CA HIS A 45 -2.72 -1.72 -5.97
C HIS A 45 -3.60 -1.67 -7.23
N ARG A 46 -2.96 -1.60 -8.40
CA ARG A 46 -3.62 -1.84 -9.68
C ARG A 46 -2.63 -2.59 -10.56
N ASP A 47 -2.96 -3.85 -10.83
CA ASP A 47 -2.67 -4.55 -12.08
C ASP A 47 -2.37 -3.56 -13.21
N ASP A 48 -1.09 -3.35 -13.48
CA ASP A 48 -0.60 -2.96 -14.78
C ASP A 48 0.76 -3.64 -14.87
N THR A 49 0.77 -4.78 -15.58
CA THR A 49 1.94 -5.46 -16.13
C THR A 49 2.65 -4.54 -17.12
N ARG A 50 3.00 -3.34 -16.69
CA ARG A 50 3.95 -2.49 -17.37
C ARG A 50 5.28 -2.93 -16.82
N VAL A 51 6.02 -3.65 -17.65
CA VAL A 51 7.44 -3.92 -17.47
C VAL A 51 8.19 -2.58 -17.57
N MET A 52 7.92 -1.68 -16.62
CA MET A 52 8.73 -0.50 -16.33
C MET A 52 10.04 -1.10 -15.86
N ALA A 53 11.04 -1.18 -16.74
CA ALA A 53 12.34 -1.84 -16.54
C ALA A 53 12.67 -1.98 -15.05
N GLN A 54 12.17 -3.07 -14.45
CA GLN A 54 12.17 -3.19 -13.01
C GLN A 54 13.62 -3.49 -12.67
N GLY A 55 14.22 -2.70 -11.78
CA GLY A 55 15.57 -3.01 -11.31
C GLY A 55 15.63 -4.47 -10.84
N SER A 56 16.80 -5.09 -10.90
CA SER A 56 16.95 -6.53 -10.62
C SER A 56 16.34 -6.93 -9.27
N CYS A 57 16.51 -6.09 -8.23
CA CYS A 57 15.89 -6.31 -6.91
C CYS A 57 14.37 -6.20 -6.97
N GLN A 58 13.82 -5.21 -7.68
CA GLN A 58 12.37 -5.05 -7.83
C GLN A 58 11.72 -6.26 -8.53
N SER A 59 12.39 -6.82 -9.54
CA SER A 59 11.91 -8.04 -10.22
C SER A 59 11.91 -9.26 -9.28
N GLU A 60 12.93 -9.38 -8.41
CA GLU A 60 13.03 -10.44 -7.42
C GLU A 60 12.03 -10.27 -6.29
N LEU A 61 11.80 -9.03 -5.85
CA LEU A 61 10.78 -8.68 -4.88
C LEU A 61 9.40 -9.10 -5.37
N HIS A 62 9.07 -8.80 -6.64
CA HIS A 62 7.78 -9.18 -7.21
C HIS A 62 7.59 -10.71 -7.22
N ARG A 63 8.62 -11.46 -7.62
CA ARG A 63 8.62 -12.93 -7.60
C ARG A 63 8.48 -13.51 -6.19
N ALA A 64 9.15 -12.93 -5.19
CA ALA A 64 9.04 -13.35 -3.81
C ALA A 64 7.60 -13.13 -3.28
N LEU A 65 7.01 -11.97 -3.58
CA LEU A 65 5.65 -11.65 -3.16
C LEU A 65 4.61 -12.55 -3.84
N GLU A 66 4.79 -12.91 -5.11
CA GLU A 66 3.91 -13.87 -5.79
C GLU A 66 3.93 -15.24 -5.10
N ARG A 67 5.12 -15.74 -4.75
CA ARG A 67 5.27 -17.00 -4.02
C ARG A 67 4.68 -16.94 -2.62
N LEU A 68 4.86 -15.83 -1.90
CA LEU A 68 4.24 -15.62 -0.59
C LEU A 68 2.71 -15.53 -0.68
N ALA A 69 2.17 -14.97 -1.76
CA ALA A 69 0.73 -14.95 -1.99
C ALA A 69 0.17 -16.36 -2.26
N ALA A 70 0.97 -17.25 -2.88
CA ALA A 70 0.63 -18.66 -3.05
C ALA A 70 0.78 -19.49 -1.76
N SER A 71 1.51 -19.00 -0.76
CA SER A 71 1.61 -19.66 0.56
C SER A 71 0.28 -19.55 1.31
N GLN A 72 -0.24 -20.69 1.77
CA GLN A 72 -1.57 -20.78 2.37
C GLN A 72 -1.63 -20.13 3.77
N THR A 73 -0.52 -20.16 4.51
CA THR A 73 -0.49 -19.83 5.93
C THR A 73 0.23 -18.53 6.26
N ARG A 74 0.90 -17.86 5.29
CA ARG A 74 1.67 -16.60 5.46
C ARG A 74 2.38 -16.53 6.81
N THR A 75 3.06 -17.61 7.17
CA THR A 75 3.74 -17.76 8.46
C THR A 75 5.13 -17.14 8.41
N HIS A 76 5.76 -16.99 9.58
CA HIS A 76 7.14 -16.56 9.67
C HIS A 76 8.12 -17.54 8.99
N GLU A 77 7.79 -18.83 8.97
CA GLU A 77 8.56 -19.85 8.23
C GLU A 77 8.50 -19.59 6.73
N ASP A 78 7.33 -19.21 6.19
CA ASP A 78 7.17 -18.88 4.77
C ASP A 78 8.05 -17.69 4.35
N LEU A 79 8.26 -16.73 5.24
CA LEU A 79 9.16 -15.58 5.02
C LEU A 79 10.65 -15.95 5.08
N TYR A 80 11.02 -16.99 5.81
CA TYR A 80 12.40 -17.51 5.80
C TYR A 80 12.68 -18.31 4.53
N VAL A 81 11.71 -19.12 4.08
CA VAL A 81 11.84 -19.93 2.87
C VAL A 81 11.72 -19.07 1.60
N ILE A 82 10.88 -18.04 1.64
CA ILE A 82 10.67 -17.08 0.55
C ILE A 82 11.13 -15.69 1.04
N PRO A 83 12.45 -15.43 1.04
CA PRO A 83 12.98 -14.18 1.57
C PRO A 83 12.57 -12.99 0.70
N ILE A 84 12.19 -11.90 1.37
CA ILE A 84 11.90 -10.62 0.73
C ILE A 84 13.24 -9.87 0.57
N PRO A 85 13.71 -9.60 -0.66
CA PRO A 85 14.98 -8.91 -0.86
C PRO A 85 14.88 -7.44 -0.40
N ASN A 86 15.99 -6.91 0.13
CA ASN A 86 16.05 -5.51 0.53
C ASN A 86 16.40 -4.63 -0.68
N CYS A 87 15.42 -3.88 -1.19
CA CYS A 87 15.57 -3.02 -2.35
C CYS A 87 15.66 -1.53 -1.98
N ASP A 88 16.48 -0.78 -2.72
CA ASP A 88 16.48 0.68 -2.70
C ASP A 88 15.29 1.26 -3.50
N ARG A 89 15.15 2.59 -3.47
CA ARG A 89 14.07 3.29 -4.19
C ARG A 89 14.19 3.19 -5.72
N ASN A 90 15.38 2.89 -6.24
CA ASN A 90 15.65 2.74 -7.67
C ASN A 90 15.38 1.30 -8.14
N GLY A 91 15.05 0.37 -7.24
CA GLY A 91 14.84 -1.03 -7.55
C GLY A 91 16.12 -1.87 -7.61
N ASN A 92 17.24 -1.36 -7.08
CA ASN A 92 18.50 -2.10 -6.94
C ASN A 92 18.61 -2.70 -5.53
N PHE A 93 19.54 -3.65 -5.36
CA PHE A 93 19.79 -4.25 -4.05
C PHE A 93 20.46 -3.25 -3.11
N HIS A 94 19.91 -3.12 -1.91
CA HIS A 94 20.56 -2.40 -0.83
C HIS A 94 21.80 -3.19 -0.37
N PRO A 95 22.94 -2.54 -0.03
CA PRO A 95 24.16 -3.26 0.38
C PRO A 95 23.98 -4.18 1.60
N LYS A 96 23.01 -3.86 2.46
CA LYS A 96 22.58 -4.70 3.57
C LYS A 96 21.38 -5.55 3.12
N GLN A 97 21.52 -6.88 3.21
CA GLN A 97 20.44 -7.85 3.06
C GLN A 97 20.07 -8.43 4.42
#